data_AF-A0A960EF93-F1
#
_entry.id   AF-A0A960EF93-F1
#
_cell.length_a   1.000
_cell.length_b   1.000
_cell.length_c   1.000
_cell.angle_alpha   90.00
_cell.angle_beta   90.00
_cell.angle_gamma   90.00
#
_symmetry.space_group_name_H-M   'P 1'
#
loop_
_entity.id
_entity.type
_entity.pdbx_description
1 polymer ?
#
loop_
_entity_poly.entity_id
_entity_poly.type
_entity_poly.pdbx_seq_one_letter_code
_entity_poly.pdbx_strand_id
1 'polypeptide(L)'
;PYGVLVIGTHHAQCWTPAQAGFVQGIAAELGRAVAAAEVARARSEHVHRLEELDRQKDGFLSTVSHELRTPLTSINGYLELLEDGDAGSLSEEQARMLAVIERNAVRLRGLIEDLLLINRMRDGGAENAEAVDVDRLVTDAAEEMAPLAKAKGVLLDVASMTGVPVNGNRAQLARV
;
A
#
# COMPACT_ATOMS: atom_id res chain seq x y z
N PRO A 1 17.99 -33.36 -6.86
CA PRO A 1 18.16 -34.34 -5.75
C PRO A 1 18.42 -35.75 -6.30
N TYR A 2 19.52 -36.39 -5.91
CA TYR A 2 19.78 -37.80 -6.18
C TYR A 2 19.40 -38.58 -4.92
N GLY A 3 18.56 -39.60 -5.06
CA GLY A 3 18.14 -40.49 -3.99
C GLY A 3 18.32 -41.95 -4.39
N VAL A 4 18.53 -42.83 -3.42
CA VAL A 4 18.66 -44.28 -3.65
C VAL A 4 17.43 -44.97 -3.07
N LEU A 5 16.73 -45.74 -3.90
CA LEU A 5 15.68 -46.64 -3.46
C LEU A 5 16.25 -48.06 -3.38
N VAL A 6 16.35 -48.62 -2.18
CA VAL A 6 16.80 -49.99 -1.97
C VAL A 6 15.57 -50.89 -1.86
N ILE A 7 15.50 -51.91 -2.71
CA ILE A 7 14.43 -52.91 -2.68
C ILE A 7 15.04 -54.28 -2.41
N GLY A 8 14.54 -54.95 -1.37
CA GLY A 8 14.93 -56.30 -0.99
C GLY A 8 13.77 -57.27 -1.10
N THR A 9 14.06 -58.54 -1.36
CA THR A 9 13.09 -59.64 -1.33
C THR A 9 13.43 -60.60 -0.19
N HIS A 10 12.42 -61.20 0.44
CA HIS A 10 12.61 -62.15 1.55
C HIS A 10 13.17 -63.52 1.12
N HIS A 11 13.14 -63.82 -0.18
CA HIS A 11 13.70 -65.03 -0.77
C HIS A 11 14.69 -64.69 -1.88
N ALA A 12 15.69 -65.55 -2.08
CA ALA A 12 16.66 -65.41 -3.16
C ALA A 12 15.94 -65.56 -4.50
N GLN A 13 15.78 -64.44 -5.20
CA GLN A 13 15.13 -64.36 -6.52
C GLN A 13 16.12 -63.79 -7.54
N CYS A 14 16.16 -64.37 -8.74
CA CYS A 14 16.75 -63.72 -9.90
C CYS A 14 15.72 -62.75 -10.50
N TRP A 15 16.09 -61.47 -10.60
CA TRP A 15 15.21 -60.44 -11.16
C TRP A 15 15.17 -60.54 -12.68
N THR A 16 13.96 -60.64 -13.25
CA THR A 16 13.80 -60.54 -14.70
C THR A 16 13.95 -59.09 -15.17
N PRO A 17 14.32 -58.84 -16.44
CA PRO A 17 14.40 -57.48 -16.99
C PRO A 17 13.10 -56.68 -16.84
N ALA A 18 11.94 -57.35 -16.96
CA ALA A 18 10.64 -56.71 -16.80
C ALA A 18 10.38 -56.24 -15.35
N GLN A 19 10.74 -57.05 -14.36
CA GLN A 19 10.62 -56.68 -12.93
C GLN A 19 11.57 -55.53 -12.57
N ALA A 20 12.81 -55.57 -13.08
CA ALA A 20 13.77 -54.49 -12.87
C ALA A 20 13.27 -53.18 -13.51
N GLY A 21 12.74 -53.22 -14.73
CA GLY A 21 12.16 -52.05 -15.41
C GLY A 21 10.96 -51.47 -14.69
N PHE A 22 10.07 -52.31 -14.14
CA PHE A 22 8.94 -51.86 -13.33
C PHE A 22 9.39 -51.11 -12.06
N VAL A 23 10.35 -51.69 -11.32
CA VAL A 23 10.93 -51.05 -10.13
C VAL A 23 11.61 -49.73 -10.48
N GLN A 24 12.36 -49.67 -11.58
CA GLN A 24 12.97 -48.43 -12.07
C GLN A 24 11.92 -47.37 -12.42
N GLY A 25 10.79 -47.78 -13.00
CA GLY A 25 9.65 -46.90 -13.28
C GLY A 25 9.08 -46.28 -12.01
N ILE A 26 8.80 -47.11 -10.99
CA ILE A 26 8.32 -46.64 -9.68
C ILE A 26 9.35 -45.71 -9.03
N ALA A 27 10.63 -46.09 -9.02
CA ALA A 27 11.69 -45.30 -8.43
C ALA A 27 11.81 -43.92 -9.10
N ALA A 28 11.70 -43.87 -10.43
CA ALA A 28 11.73 -42.62 -11.18
C ALA A 28 10.49 -41.74 -10.88
N GLU A 29 9.32 -42.34 -10.73
CA GLU A 29 8.10 -41.60 -10.38
C GLU A 29 8.13 -41.05 -8.95
N LEU A 30 8.56 -41.86 -7.98
CA LEU A 30 8.79 -41.42 -6.60
C LEU A 30 9.84 -40.30 -6.55
N GLY A 31 10.94 -40.44 -7.29
CA GLY A 31 11.97 -39.41 -7.38
C GLY A 31 11.43 -38.08 -7.91
N ARG A 32 10.59 -38.11 -8.95
CA ARG A 32 9.92 -36.91 -9.48
C ARG A 32 8.96 -36.31 -8.45
N ALA A 33 8.17 -37.14 -7.76
CA ALA A 33 7.21 -36.68 -6.76
C ALA A 33 7.91 -36.00 -5.57
N VAL A 34 9.01 -36.59 -5.06
CA VAL A 34 9.81 -36.01 -3.98
C VAL A 34 10.43 -34.69 -4.41
N ALA A 35 11.08 -34.64 -5.59
CA ALA A 35 11.67 -33.42 -6.09
C ALA A 35 10.63 -32.29 -6.28
N ALA A 36 9.44 -32.62 -6.79
CA ALA A 36 8.35 -31.68 -6.93
C ALA A 36 7.85 -31.16 -5.57
N ALA A 37 7.76 -32.04 -4.56
CA ALA A 37 7.36 -31.65 -3.21
C ALA A 37 8.39 -30.73 -2.53
N GLU A 38 9.69 -30.98 -2.72
CA GLU A 38 10.76 -30.10 -2.21
C GLU A 38 10.69 -28.71 -2.85
N VAL A 39 10.54 -28.64 -4.17
CA VAL A 39 10.39 -27.36 -4.89
C VAL A 39 9.13 -26.62 -4.43
N ALA A 40 8.01 -27.33 -4.26
CA ALA A 40 6.76 -26.74 -3.77
C ALA A 40 6.91 -26.19 -2.35
N ARG A 41 7.59 -26.91 -1.45
CA ARG A 41 7.88 -26.44 -0.09
C ARG A 41 8.75 -25.20 -0.08
N ALA A 42 9.88 -25.23 -0.79
CA ALA A 42 10.77 -24.07 -0.91
C ALA A 42 10.02 -22.84 -1.48
N ARG A 43 9.18 -23.05 -2.49
CA ARG A 43 8.32 -21.98 -3.04
C ARG A 43 7.35 -21.44 -1.99
N SER A 44 6.69 -22.31 -1.22
CA SER A 44 5.74 -21.90 -0.18
C SER A 44 6.43 -21.10 0.93
N GLU A 45 7.63 -21.51 1.34
CA GLU A 45 8.44 -20.78 2.32
C GLU A 45 8.84 -19.40 1.80
N HIS A 46 9.23 -19.31 0.52
CA HIS A 46 9.55 -18.04 -0.12
C HIS A 46 8.33 -17.11 -0.20
N VAL A 47 7.16 -17.63 -0.57
CA VAL A 47 5.90 -16.86 -0.61
C VAL A 47 5.57 -16.34 0.78
N HIS A 48 5.57 -17.20 1.80
CA HIS A 48 5.31 -16.78 3.18
C HIS A 48 6.30 -15.73 3.69
N ARG A 49 7.58 -15.85 3.31
CA ARG A 49 8.59 -14.86 3.69
C ARG A 49 8.36 -13.51 3.02
N LEU A 50 7.92 -13.51 1.75
CA LEU A 50 7.56 -12.28 1.06
C LEU A 50 6.32 -11.62 1.66
N GLU A 51 5.29 -12.40 2.00
CA GLU A 51 4.09 -11.92 2.68
C GLU A 51 4.38 -11.33 4.07
N GLU A 52 5.28 -11.95 4.83
CA GLU A 52 5.72 -11.42 6.12
C GLU A 52 6.50 -10.10 5.96
N LEU A 53 7.39 -10.03 4.96
CA LEU A 53 8.14 -8.80 4.68
C LEU A 53 7.22 -7.65 4.24
N ASP A 54 6.19 -7.93 3.44
CA ASP A 54 5.23 -6.90 3.03
C ASP A 54 4.45 -6.40 4.25
N ARG A 55 3.91 -7.30 5.08
CA ARG A 55 3.22 -6.92 6.33
C ARG A 55 4.09 -6.10 7.28
N GLN A 56 5.37 -6.43 7.41
CA GLN A 56 6.31 -5.66 8.24
C GLN A 56 6.56 -4.26 7.66
N LYS A 57 6.70 -4.16 6.34
CA LYS A 57 6.85 -2.88 5.65
C LYS A 57 5.60 -2.02 5.86
N ASP A 58 4.40 -2.60 5.78
CA ASP A 58 3.15 -1.87 5.97
C ASP A 58 3.00 -1.35 7.40
N GLY A 59 3.32 -2.20 8.39
CA GLY A 59 3.36 -1.81 9.79
C GLY A 59 4.37 -0.68 10.05
N PHE A 60 5.56 -0.77 9.46
CA PHE A 60 6.59 0.27 9.58
C PHE A 60 6.09 1.62 9.03
N LEU A 61 5.51 1.63 7.83
CA LEU A 61 5.00 2.86 7.21
C LEU A 61 3.85 3.48 8.00
N SER A 62 2.97 2.64 8.55
CA SER A 62 1.89 3.09 9.44
C SER A 62 2.45 3.78 10.68
N THR A 63 3.36 3.13 11.40
CA THR A 63 3.99 3.66 12.62
C THR A 63 4.70 4.98 12.36
N VAL A 64 5.57 5.04 11.34
CA VAL A 64 6.28 6.29 10.98
C VAL A 64 5.29 7.42 10.68
N SER A 65 4.21 7.14 9.97
CA SER A 65 3.21 8.16 9.65
C SER A 65 2.49 8.69 10.89
N HIS A 66 2.15 7.81 11.84
CA HIS A 66 1.57 8.22 13.12
C HIS A 66 2.55 9.06 13.95
N GLU A 67 3.82 8.64 14.02
CA GLU A 67 4.86 9.36 14.75
C GLU A 67 5.19 10.72 14.13
N LEU A 68 5.01 10.89 12.81
CA LEU A 68 5.20 12.17 12.12
C LEU A 68 3.99 13.10 12.20
N ARG A 69 2.76 12.58 12.32
CA ARG A 69 1.56 13.42 12.50
C ARG A 69 1.63 14.26 13.76
N THR A 70 2.01 13.65 14.89
CA THR A 70 2.08 14.33 16.19
C THR A 70 2.95 15.59 16.17
N PRO A 71 4.24 15.55 15.75
CA PRO A 71 5.07 16.75 15.68
C PRO A 71 4.57 17.75 14.63
N LEU A 72 3.97 17.30 13.52
CA LEU A 72 3.36 18.19 12.54
C LEU A 72 2.14 18.93 13.09
N THR A 73 1.29 18.25 13.87
CA THR A 73 0.16 18.87 14.56
C THR A 73 0.66 19.94 15.53
N SER A 74 1.71 19.65 16.31
CA SER A 74 2.31 20.65 17.18
C SER A 74 2.88 21.84 16.42
N ILE A 75 3.58 21.61 15.30
CA ILE A 75 4.11 22.70 14.45
C ILE A 75 2.97 23.59 13.97
N ASN A 76 1.90 23.01 13.41
CA ASN A 76 0.77 23.79 12.92
C ASN A 76 0.07 24.56 14.04
N GLY A 77 -0.15 23.93 15.20
CA GLY A 77 -0.77 24.63 16.34
C GLY A 77 0.06 25.81 16.85
N TYR A 78 1.39 25.73 16.84
CA TYR A 78 2.24 26.87 17.16
C TYR A 78 2.27 27.95 16.07
N LEU A 79 2.16 27.57 14.80
CA LEU A 79 2.01 28.53 13.71
C LEU A 79 0.70 29.31 13.85
N GLU A 80 -0.41 28.62 14.10
CA GLU A 80 -1.72 29.23 14.35
C GLU A 80 -1.67 30.23 15.52
N LEU A 81 -1.09 29.85 16.66
CA LEU A 81 -0.92 30.76 17.81
C LEU A 81 -0.08 32.01 17.48
N LEU A 82 0.94 31.87 16.63
CA LEU A 82 1.78 33.00 16.21
C LEU A 82 1.02 33.93 15.25
N GLU A 83 0.24 33.36 14.34
CA GLU A 83 -0.56 34.09 13.35
C GLU A 83 -1.76 34.83 13.98
N ASP A 84 -2.40 34.22 14.97
CA ASP A 84 -3.51 34.82 15.74
C ASP A 84 -3.03 35.94 16.69
N GLY A 85 -1.71 36.08 16.87
CA GLY A 85 -1.11 37.12 17.70
C GLY A 85 -1.08 36.80 19.20
N ASP A 86 -1.41 35.57 19.59
CA ASP A 86 -1.39 35.11 20.99
C ASP A 86 0.01 35.15 21.62
N ALA A 87 1.05 35.06 20.78
CA ALA A 87 2.45 35.20 21.17
C ALA A 87 3.02 36.62 20.97
N GLY A 88 2.18 37.60 20.63
CA GLY A 88 2.56 38.98 20.33
C GLY A 88 2.58 39.30 18.83
N SER A 89 2.74 40.58 18.52
CA SER A 89 2.73 41.06 17.13
C SER A 89 3.97 40.62 16.35
N LEU A 90 3.75 40.04 15.17
CA LEU A 90 4.81 39.69 14.23
C LEU A 90 5.21 40.90 13.38
N SER A 91 6.51 41.04 13.11
CA SER A 91 6.99 41.89 12.01
C SER A 91 6.64 41.27 10.66
N GLU A 92 6.63 42.08 9.60
CA GLU A 92 6.34 41.59 8.24
C GLU A 92 7.30 40.49 7.78
N GLU A 93 8.58 40.56 8.17
CA GLU A 93 9.57 39.53 7.83
C GLU A 93 9.28 38.21 8.55
N GLN A 94 8.91 38.27 9.83
CA GLN A 94 8.51 37.08 10.59
C GLN A 94 7.25 36.44 10.00
N ALA A 95 6.26 37.24 9.61
CA ALA A 95 5.06 36.73 8.94
C ALA A 95 5.39 36.02 7.62
N ARG A 96 6.31 36.57 6.80
CA ARG A 96 6.79 35.91 5.58
C ARG A 96 7.50 34.59 5.86
N MET A 97 8.32 34.53 6.91
CA MET A 97 9.00 33.30 7.32
C MET A 97 8.01 32.23 7.79
N LEU A 98 7.01 32.60 8.59
CA LEU A 98 5.98 31.68 9.08
C LEU A 98 5.15 31.09 7.95
N ALA A 99 4.73 31.90 6.98
CA ALA A 99 4.02 31.41 5.78
C ALA A 99 4.86 30.41 4.95
N VAL A 100 6.20 30.50 4.99
CA VAL A 100 7.07 29.49 4.38
C VAL A 100 7.07 28.19 5.19
N ILE A 101 7.12 28.27 6.52
CA ILE A 101 7.11 27.08 7.40
C ILE A 101 5.77 26.36 7.26
N GLU A 102 4.66 27.08 7.33
CA GLU A 102 3.30 26.55 7.18
C GLU A 102 3.14 25.78 5.87
N ARG A 103 3.49 26.40 4.73
CA ARG A 103 3.44 25.75 3.42
C ARG A 103 4.25 24.45 3.37
N ASN A 104 5.42 24.41 4.02
CA ASN A 104 6.24 23.20 4.06
C ASN A 104 5.65 22.13 4.99
N ALA A 105 5.06 22.51 6.12
CA ALA A 105 4.37 21.59 7.03
C ALA A 105 3.15 20.94 6.35
N VAL A 106 2.34 21.74 5.65
CA VAL A 106 1.20 21.26 4.84
C VAL A 106 1.68 20.30 3.75
N ARG A 107 2.75 20.66 3.02
CA ARG A 107 3.34 19.79 2.00
C ARG A 107 3.82 18.46 2.57
N LEU A 108 4.51 18.47 3.72
CA LEU A 108 5.02 17.25 4.34
C LEU A 108 3.88 16.33 4.79
N ARG A 109 2.81 16.90 5.36
CA ARG A 109 1.59 16.14 5.70
C ARG A 109 1.00 15.45 4.48
N GLY A 110 0.86 16.16 3.35
CA GLY A 110 0.37 15.58 2.09
C GLY A 110 1.24 14.40 1.61
N LEU A 111 2.56 14.54 1.63
CA LEU A 111 3.49 13.47 1.24
C LEU A 111 3.36 12.21 2.11
N ILE A 112 3.15 12.37 3.42
CA ILE A 112 2.94 11.26 4.35
C ILE A 112 1.63 10.54 4.01
N GLU A 113 0.57 11.30 3.76
CA GLU A 113 -0.75 10.74 3.41
C GLU A 113 -0.73 10.01 2.05
N ASP A 114 -0.02 10.55 1.06
CA ASP A 114 0.14 9.94 -0.27
C ASP A 114 0.90 8.62 -0.18
N LEU A 115 1.97 8.58 0.64
CA LEU A 115 2.74 7.37 0.88
C LEU A 115 1.86 6.27 1.49
N LEU A 116 1.02 6.62 2.47
CA LEU A 116 0.06 5.68 3.07
C LEU A 116 -1.00 5.21 2.06
N LEU A 117 -1.46 6.10 1.19
CA LEU A 117 -2.45 5.76 0.17
C LEU A 117 -1.89 4.74 -0.83
N ILE A 118 -0.68 4.96 -1.34
CA ILE A 118 0.00 4.02 -2.24
C ILE A 118 0.13 2.64 -1.59
N ASN A 119 0.42 2.62 -0.29
CA ASN A 119 0.55 1.36 0.44
C ASN A 119 -0.78 0.61 0.53
N ARG A 120 -1.87 1.30 0.92
CA ARG A 120 -3.21 0.70 0.98
C ARG A 120 -3.77 0.26 -0.38
N MET A 121 -3.45 0.97 -1.46
CA MET A 121 -3.91 0.60 -2.80
C MET A 121 -3.33 -0.73 -3.28
N ARG A 122 -2.17 -1.12 -2.76
CA ARG A 122 -1.43 -2.31 -3.18
C ARG A 122 -2.09 -3.63 -2.74
N ASP A 123 -2.86 -3.60 -1.66
CA ASP A 123 -3.52 -4.77 -1.07
C ASP A 123 -4.93 -5.06 -1.61
N GLY A 124 -5.35 -4.36 -2.66
CA GLY A 124 -6.71 -4.46 -3.20
C GLY A 124 -7.61 -3.41 -2.58
N GLY A 125 -7.42 -2.16 -3.01
CA GLY A 125 -8.19 -1.00 -2.57
C GLY A 125 -9.67 -1.10 -2.93
N ALA A 126 -10.47 -1.62 -2.01
CA ALA A 126 -11.92 -1.39 -1.95
C ALA A 126 -12.46 -1.57 -0.52
N GLU A 127 -11.66 -1.34 0.51
CA GLU A 127 -12.23 -1.19 1.85
C GLU A 127 -13.11 0.07 1.87
N ASN A 128 -14.41 -0.15 2.10
CA ASN A 128 -15.46 0.88 2.14
C ASN A 128 -15.81 1.50 0.77
N ALA A 129 -15.91 0.69 -0.29
CA ALA A 129 -16.56 1.12 -1.51
C ALA A 129 -18.05 1.41 -1.23
N GLU A 130 -18.45 2.67 -1.32
CA GLU A 130 -19.83 3.13 -1.19
C GLU A 130 -20.30 3.79 -2.49
N ALA A 131 -21.61 3.94 -2.64
CA ALA A 131 -22.17 4.69 -3.75
C ALA A 131 -21.87 6.18 -3.54
N VAL A 132 -20.94 6.73 -4.33
CA VAL A 132 -20.52 8.13 -4.27
C VAL A 132 -21.19 8.94 -5.38
N ASP A 133 -21.87 10.01 -4.99
CA ASP A 133 -22.36 11.05 -5.90
C ASP A 133 -21.16 11.89 -6.37
N VAL A 134 -20.72 11.64 -7.59
CA VAL A 134 -19.54 12.29 -8.19
C VAL A 134 -19.80 13.77 -8.46
N ASP A 135 -21.04 14.15 -8.83
CA ASP A 135 -21.39 15.55 -9.08
C ASP A 135 -21.21 16.37 -7.80
N ARG A 136 -21.71 15.83 -6.68
CA ARG A 136 -21.53 16.45 -5.38
C ARG A 136 -20.07 16.48 -4.95
N LEU A 137 -19.33 15.40 -5.16
CA LEU A 137 -17.91 15.32 -4.78
C LEU A 137 -17.06 16.36 -5.53
N VAL A 138 -17.24 16.49 -6.84
CA VAL A 138 -16.51 17.46 -7.68
C VAL A 138 -16.90 18.88 -7.31
N THR A 139 -18.18 19.12 -6.98
CA THR A 139 -18.65 20.43 -6.51
C THR A 139 -17.97 20.81 -5.19
N ASP A 140 -17.97 19.90 -4.20
CA ASP A 140 -17.32 20.12 -2.91
C ASP A 140 -15.81 20.46 -3.10
N ALA A 141 -15.11 19.71 -3.96
CA ALA A 141 -13.70 19.94 -4.25
C ALA A 141 -13.43 21.27 -4.98
N ALA A 142 -14.33 21.66 -5.90
CA ALA A 142 -14.23 22.93 -6.61
C ALA A 142 -14.44 24.13 -5.69
N GLU A 143 -15.37 24.03 -4.73
CA GLU A 143 -15.59 25.04 -3.70
C GLU A 143 -14.35 25.21 -2.80
N GLU A 144 -13.72 24.10 -2.40
CA GLU A 144 -12.49 24.12 -1.61
C GLU A 144 -11.32 24.78 -2.37
N MET A 145 -11.23 24.58 -3.69
CA MET A 145 -10.18 25.16 -4.54
C MET A 145 -10.47 26.59 -5.01
N ALA A 146 -11.71 27.08 -4.89
CA ALA A 146 -12.13 28.39 -5.38
C ALA A 146 -11.30 29.58 -4.84
N PRO A 147 -10.92 29.64 -3.54
CA PRO A 147 -10.09 30.73 -3.02
C PRO A 147 -8.71 30.77 -3.69
N LEU A 148 -8.09 29.61 -3.89
CA LEU A 148 -6.78 29.49 -4.52
C LEU A 148 -6.84 29.84 -6.01
N ALA A 149 -7.89 29.38 -6.70
CA ALA A 149 -8.13 29.69 -8.11
C ALA A 149 -8.31 31.20 -8.31
N LYS A 150 -9.11 31.85 -7.46
CA LYS A 150 -9.30 33.30 -7.47
C LYS A 150 -8.00 34.05 -7.21
N ALA A 151 -7.20 33.62 -6.22
CA ALA A 151 -5.90 34.22 -5.92
C ALA A 151 -4.92 34.13 -7.10
N LYS A 152 -5.03 33.08 -7.93
CA LYS A 152 -4.18 32.86 -9.11
C LYS A 152 -4.80 33.32 -10.43
N GLY A 153 -6.01 33.90 -10.41
CA GLY A 153 -6.72 34.33 -11.62
C GLY A 153 -7.11 33.16 -12.55
N VAL A 154 -7.31 31.96 -12.01
CA VAL A 154 -7.72 30.77 -12.74
C VAL A 154 -9.24 30.63 -12.67
N LEU A 155 -9.88 30.37 -13.83
CA LEU A 155 -11.31 30.11 -13.90
C LEU A 155 -11.56 28.61 -13.70
N LEU A 156 -12.38 28.26 -12.70
CA LEU A 156 -12.81 26.89 -12.44
C LEU A 156 -14.24 26.74 -12.98
N ASP A 157 -14.42 25.84 -13.94
CA ASP A 157 -15.72 25.50 -14.51
C ASP A 157 -16.02 24.04 -14.20
N VAL A 158 -17.17 23.78 -13.57
CA VAL A 158 -17.61 22.44 -13.16
C VAL A 158 -18.84 22.09 -13.98
N ALA A 159 -18.67 21.16 -14.91
CA ALA A 159 -19.78 20.57 -15.65
C ALA A 159 -20.24 19.29 -14.94
N SER A 160 -21.51 19.26 -14.52
CA SER A 160 -22.12 18.05 -13.95
C SER A 160 -22.23 16.95 -15.00
N MET A 161 -21.87 15.74 -14.63
CA MET A 161 -22.11 14.52 -15.40
C MET A 161 -23.20 13.71 -14.72
N THR A 162 -24.45 13.96 -15.11
CA THR A 162 -25.66 13.21 -14.73
C THR A 162 -25.46 11.94 -13.89
N GLY A 163 -25.49 12.08 -12.56
CA GLY A 163 -26.23 11.23 -11.61
C GLY A 163 -25.93 9.72 -11.53
N VAL A 164 -24.84 9.21 -12.12
CA VAL A 164 -24.46 7.80 -11.95
C VAL A 164 -23.58 7.69 -10.70
N PRO A 165 -24.07 7.10 -9.59
CA PRO A 165 -23.23 6.88 -8.42
C PRO A 165 -22.09 5.93 -8.78
N VAL A 166 -20.87 6.30 -8.44
CA VAL A 166 -19.69 5.46 -8.62
C VAL A 166 -19.41 4.73 -7.32
N ASN A 167 -19.23 3.41 -7.37
CA ASN A 167 -18.79 2.66 -6.21
C ASN A 167 -17.30 2.93 -5.96
N GLY A 168 -16.98 3.53 -4.82
CA GLY A 168 -15.61 3.83 -4.44
C GLY A 168 -15.52 4.43 -3.05
N ASN A 169 -14.29 4.68 -2.60
CA ASN A 169 -14.05 5.36 -1.34
C ASN A 169 -14.06 6.88 -1.58
N ARG A 170 -15.03 7.61 -1.00
CA ARG A 170 -15.19 9.06 -1.22
C ARG A 170 -13.91 9.86 -0.94
N ALA A 171 -13.17 9.53 0.12
CA ALA A 171 -11.95 10.24 0.50
C ALA A 171 -10.79 10.00 -0.49
N GLN A 172 -10.74 8.82 -1.12
CA GLN A 172 -9.77 8.53 -2.18
C GLN A 172 -10.16 9.24 -3.48
N LEU A 173 -11.45 9.22 -3.85
CA LEU A 173 -11.95 9.89 -5.05
C LEU A 173 -11.77 11.41 -4.98
N ALA A 174 -11.90 12.02 -3.80
CA ALA A 174 -11.69 13.46 -3.61
C ALA A 174 -10.23 13.92 -3.84
N ARG A 175 -9.27 12.99 -3.76
CA ARG A 175 -7.82 13.27 -3.86
C ARG A 175 -7.27 13.12 -5.28
N VAL A 176 -8.03 12.53 -6.21
CA VAL A 176 -7.64 12.32 -7.63
C VAL A 176 -8.06 13.52 -8.46
#